data_AF-A0A3M0ZL77-F1
#
_entry.id   AF-A0A3M0ZL77-F1
#
_cell.length_a   1.000
_cell.length_b   1.000
_cell.length_c   1.000
_cell.angle_alpha   90.00
_cell.angle_beta   90.00
_cell.angle_gamma   90.00
#
_symmetry.space_group_name_H-M   'P 1'
#
loop_
_entity.id
_entity.type
_entity.pdbx_description
1 polymer ?
#
loop_
_entity_poly.entity_id
_entity_poly.type
_entity_poly.pdbx_seq_one_letter_code
_entity_poly.pdbx_strand_id
1 'polypeptide(L)' 'CAVDVTGGKVPMSLGAFMAAEEAGTPSIYVTAEYDARLQRPRAETARVVRLSTPY' A
#
# COMPACT_ATOMS: atom_id res chain seq x y z
N CYS A 1 12.06 0.42 9.47
CA CYS A 1 10.61 0.25 9.72
C CYS A 1 9.86 0.82 8.52
N ALA A 2 8.70 0.29 8.17
CA ALA A 2 7.84 0.85 7.13
C ALA A 2 6.36 0.67 7.51
N VAL A 3 5.50 1.56 7.05
CA VAL A 3 4.05 1.50 7.29
C VAL A 3 3.35 0.89 6.08
N ASP A 4 2.58 -0.18 6.30
CA ASP A 4 1.72 -0.79 5.28
C ASP A 4 0.37 -0.06 5.24
N VAL A 5 0.06 0.53 4.09
CA VAL A 5 -1.20 1.27 3.86
C VAL A 5 -2.19 0.52 2.96
N THR A 6 -1.98 -0.78 2.73
CA THR A 6 -2.83 -1.60 1.84
C THR A 6 -4.23 -1.85 2.41
N GLY A 7 -4.30 -2.09 3.72
CA GLY A 7 -5.52 -2.50 4.41
C GLY A 7 -6.40 -1.34 4.85
N GLY A 8 -7.68 -1.64 5.11
CA GLY A 8 -8.64 -0.69 5.66
C GLY A 8 -9.41 0.10 4.61
N LYS A 9 -10.22 1.05 5.08
CA LYS A 9 -10.94 2.00 4.20
C LYS A 9 -10.01 3.12 3.79
N VAL A 10 -10.28 3.75 2.64
CA VAL A 10 -9.46 4.86 2.10
C VAL A 10 -9.12 5.94 3.14
N PRO A 11 -10.03 6.41 4.02
CA PRO A 11 -9.65 7.42 5.02
C PRO A 11 -8.61 6.93 6.04
N MET A 12 -8.59 5.63 6.34
CA MET A 12 -7.65 5.02 7.29
C MET A 12 -6.26 4.89 6.67
N SER A 13 -6.18 4.34 5.45
CA SER A 13 -4.92 4.22 4.72
C SER A 13 -4.29 5.58 4.41
N LEU A 14 -5.11 6.60 4.13
CA LEU A 14 -4.65 7.98 3.94
C LEU A 14 -4.09 8.58 5.24
N GLY A 15 -4.78 8.42 6.37
CA GLY A 15 -4.28 8.88 7.66
C GLY A 15 -2.98 8.18 8.08
N ALA A 16 -2.87 6.87 7.84
CA ALA A 16 -1.65 6.11 8.10
C ALA A 16 -0.48 6.58 7.23
N PHE A 17 -0.72 6.85 5.95
CA PHE A 17 0.27 7.43 5.05
C PHE A 17 0.75 8.80 5.55
N MET A 18 -0.17 9.71 5.87
CA MET A 18 0.19 11.05 6.36
C MET A 18 0.99 11.00 7.67
N ALA A 19 0.60 10.15 8.61
CA ALA A 19 1.32 9.98 9.86
C ALA A 19 2.73 9.40 9.64
N ALA A 20 2.90 8.50 8.67
CA ALA A 20 4.20 7.95 8.30
C ALA A 20 5.12 9.04 7.70
N GLU A 21 4.58 9.90 6.84
CA GLU A 21 5.32 11.04 6.26
C GLU A 21 5.79 12.01 7.35
N GLU A 22 4.90 12.41 8.27
CA GLU A 22 5.23 13.29 9.41
C GLU A 22 6.31 12.67 10.32
N ALA A 23 6.32 11.34 10.45
CA ALA A 23 7.29 10.60 11.26
C ALA A 23 8.59 10.25 10.50
N GLY A 24 8.76 10.67 9.25
CA GLY A 24 9.92 10.32 8.44
C GLY A 24 10.05 8.81 8.18
N THR A 25 8.94 8.08 8.19
CA THR A 25 8.91 6.61 8.04
C THR A 25 8.39 6.23 6.64
N PRO A 26 9.10 5.38 5.88
CA PRO A 26 8.65 4.96 4.55
C PRO A 26 7.28 4.27 4.57
N SER A 27 6.45 4.54 3.55
CA SER A 27 5.18 3.86 3.33
C SER A 27 5.26 2.86 2.18
N ILE A 28 4.59 1.71 2.33
CA ILE A 28 4.49 0.65 1.32
C ILE A 28 3.02 0.28 1.03
N TYR A 29 2.78 -0.25 -0.17
CA TYR A 29 1.49 -0.76 -0.62
C TYR A 29 1.65 -2.08 -1.36
N VAL A 30 0.81 -3.07 -1.07
CA VAL A 30 0.78 -4.36 -1.75
C VAL A 30 -0.24 -4.29 -2.88
N THR A 31 0.22 -4.50 -4.10
CA THR A 31 -0.62 -4.52 -5.30
C THR A 31 -0.51 -5.84 -6.03
N ALA A 32 -1.55 -6.24 -6.74
CA ALA A 32 -1.58 -7.39 -7.63
C ALA A 32 -2.37 -7.02 -8.89
N GLU A 33 -2.08 -7.67 -10.01
CA GLU A 33 -2.90 -7.55 -11.21
C GLU A 33 -4.30 -8.09 -10.96
N TYR A 34 -5.31 -7.43 -11.54
CA TYR A 34 -6.71 -7.86 -11.44
C TYR A 34 -7.09 -8.69 -12.67
N ASP A 35 -7.56 -9.92 -12.45
CA ASP A 35 -8.15 -10.73 -13.50
C ASP A 35 -9.62 -10.32 -13.69
N ALA A 36 -9.90 -9.57 -14.75
CA ALA A 36 -11.27 -9.12 -15.05
C ALA A 36 -12.24 -10.25 -15.44
N ARG A 37 -11.75 -11.42 -15.87
CA ARG A 37 -12.63 -12.56 -16.21
C ARG A 37 -13.03 -13.31 -14.95
N LEU A 38 -12.06 -13.55 -14.06
CA LEU A 38 -12.28 -14.24 -12.78
C LEU A 38 -12.72 -13.32 -11.65
N GLN A 39 -12.76 -12.00 -11.89
CA GLN A 39 -13.16 -10.96 -10.94
C GLN A 39 -12.39 -11.05 -9.61
N ARG A 40 -11.08 -11.29 -9.71
CA ARG A 40 -10.20 -11.47 -8.54
C ARG A 40 -8.76 -11.07 -8.84
N PRO A 41 -7.97 -10.70 -7.81
CA PRO A 41 -6.53 -10.49 -7.98
C PRO A 41 -5.79 -11.79 -8.31
N ARG A 42 -4.74 -11.69 -9.13
CA ARG A 42 -3.78 -12.76 -9.44
C ARG A 42 -2.69 -12.78 -8.37
N ALA A 43 -2.80 -13.69 -7.41
CA ALA A 43 -1.93 -13.73 -6.23
C ALA A 43 -0.43 -13.84 -6.59
N GLU A 44 -0.10 -14.55 -7.67
CA GLU A 44 1.26 -14.73 -8.19
C GLU A 44 1.90 -13.43 -8.70
N THR A 45 1.10 -12.41 -8.98
CA THR A 45 1.57 -11.08 -9.44
C THR A 45 1.72 -10.08 -8.29
N ALA A 46 1.44 -10.51 -7.05
CA ALA A 46 1.50 -9.65 -5.89
C ALA A 46 2.92 -9.12 -5.67
N ARG A 47 3.04 -7.80 -5.50
CA ARG A 47 4.31 -7.13 -5.24
C ARG A 47 4.14 -5.97 -4.27
N VAL A 48 5.20 -5.71 -3.52
CA VAL A 48 5.31 -4.54 -2.65
C VAL A 48 5.78 -3.35 -3.48
N VAL A 49 5.05 -2.25 -3.41
CA VAL A 49 5.40 -0.96 -4.00
C VAL A 49 5.77 -0.01 -2.86
N ARG A 50 6.96 0.60 -2.96
CA ARG A 50 7.33 1.70 -2.07
C ARG A 50 6.65 2.97 -2.56
N LEU A 51 5.81 3.57 -1.73
CA LEU A 51 5.08 4.80 -2.06
C LEU A 51 5.91 6.05 -1.78
N SER A 52 6.66 6.05 -0.68
CA SER A 52 7.45 7.20 -0.25
C SER A 52 8.81 6.80 0.28
N THR A 53 9.75 7.75 0.17
CA THR A 53 11.07 7.67 0.82
C THR A 53 11.29 9.02 1.49
N PRO A 54 10.75 9.22 2.71
CA PRO A 54 11.02 10.45 3.45
C PRO A 54 12.53 10.59 3.69
N TYR A 55 13.00 11.85 3.63
CA TYR A 55 14.40 12.24 3.75
C TYR A 55 14.91 12.18 5.19
#